data_AF-A0A3D0FR93-F1
#
_entry.id   AF-A0A3D0FR93-F1
#
_cell.length_a   1.000
_cell.length_b   1.000
_cell.length_c   1.000
_cell.angle_alpha   90.00
_cell.angle_beta   90.00
_cell.angle_gamma   90.00
#
_symmetry.space_group_name_H-M   'P 1'
#
loop_
_entity.id
_entity.type
_entity.pdbx_description
1 polymer ?
#
loop_
_entity_poly.entity_id
_entity_poly.type
_entity_poly.pdbx_seq_one_letter_code
_entity_poly.pdbx_strand_id
1 'polypeptide(L)'
;ANKINGIILDLRSNSGGFLGTALEIANFFLDGGQTIVYTEGLRSPKRVEVATGTGFYKKGPLVVMIDENSASASEIVAGAIQDWDRGTIVGRRSFGKGLVQQMLPLNDGSQLRLTVARYHTPSGRVIQSPYKAGEADNYYKAFLERYKSGELFNRDSISFPDSLKYKTLVKGRTVYGGGGIMPDIFVPADTSKYSDYYSNLIRKGILNDFMSGLGDKNRVEWSAKYKTFAQFEKEFRIDDQMLKDLVSFAEKKSLPLDEKGFETSKDEIVVIMKALAARTVFGSSAYYRVINAESDETFKKALELINSSGL
;
A
#
# COMPACT_ATOMS: atom_id res chain seq x y z
N ALA A 1 -23.75 13.58 13.82
CA ALA A 1 -22.78 12.71 13.13
C ALA A 1 -21.48 13.49 12.93
N ASN A 2 -20.32 12.90 13.24
CA ASN A 2 -19.04 13.58 13.02
C ASN A 2 -18.84 13.79 11.51
N LYS A 3 -18.55 15.03 11.11
CA LYS A 3 -18.30 15.39 9.70
C LYS A 3 -16.97 14.77 9.26
N ILE A 4 -17.00 13.94 8.21
CA ILE A 4 -15.78 13.36 7.61
C ILE A 4 -15.13 14.43 6.74
N ASN A 5 -13.88 14.81 7.05
CA ASN A 5 -13.13 15.80 6.29
C ASN A 5 -12.53 15.25 4.99
N GLY A 6 -12.29 13.93 4.93
CA GLY A 6 -11.67 13.26 3.78
C GLY A 6 -11.52 11.76 4.01
N ILE A 7 -11.19 11.02 2.95
CA ILE A 7 -10.82 9.61 3.02
C ILE A 7 -9.41 9.41 2.47
N ILE A 8 -8.60 8.68 3.23
CA ILE A 8 -7.33 8.11 2.77
C ILE A 8 -7.56 6.61 2.60
N LEU A 9 -7.40 6.10 1.38
CA LEU A 9 -7.46 4.68 1.05
C LEU A 9 -6.03 4.16 0.88
N ASP A 10 -5.54 3.39 1.84
CA ASP A 10 -4.20 2.81 1.77
C ASP A 10 -4.22 1.44 1.07
N LEU A 11 -3.63 1.39 -0.12
CA LEU A 11 -3.46 0.18 -0.93
C LEU A 11 -1.99 -0.27 -1.00
N ARG A 12 -1.09 0.37 -0.25
CA ARG A 12 0.31 -0.04 -0.20
C ARG A 12 0.43 -1.48 0.25
N SER A 13 1.35 -2.20 -0.39
CA SER A 13 1.61 -3.62 -0.15
C SER A 13 0.41 -4.54 -0.38
N ASN A 14 -0.65 -4.05 -1.03
CA ASN A 14 -1.80 -4.84 -1.43
C ASN A 14 -1.62 -5.37 -2.86
N SER A 15 -1.22 -6.64 -2.96
CA SER A 15 -1.00 -7.35 -4.23
C SER A 15 -2.28 -7.65 -5.05
N GLY A 16 -3.43 -7.19 -4.57
CA GLY A 16 -4.73 -7.28 -5.22
C GLY A 16 -5.63 -8.31 -4.55
N GLY A 17 -6.45 -8.99 -5.35
CA GLY A 17 -7.48 -9.88 -4.84
C GLY A 17 -8.57 -10.10 -5.88
N PHE A 18 -9.80 -10.29 -5.41
CA PHE A 18 -10.95 -10.53 -6.27
C PHE A 18 -11.39 -9.27 -7.01
N LEU A 19 -11.66 -9.41 -8.32
CA LEU A 19 -12.15 -8.32 -9.16
C LEU A 19 -13.44 -7.71 -8.62
N GLY A 20 -14.41 -8.53 -8.19
CA GLY A 20 -15.69 -8.04 -7.65
C GLY A 20 -15.51 -7.06 -6.48
N THR A 21 -14.61 -7.37 -5.55
CA THR A 21 -14.28 -6.48 -4.42
C THR A 21 -13.65 -5.17 -4.89
N ALA A 22 -12.82 -5.20 -5.93
CA ALA A 22 -12.28 -3.97 -6.53
C ALA A 22 -13.39 -3.10 -7.12
N LEU A 23 -14.38 -3.70 -7.78
CA LEU A 23 -15.54 -2.99 -8.33
C LEU A 23 -16.38 -2.36 -7.22
N GLU A 24 -16.63 -3.09 -6.13
CA GLU A 24 -17.37 -2.58 -4.96
C GLU A 24 -16.64 -1.40 -4.30
N ILE A 25 -15.33 -1.51 -4.09
CA ILE A 25 -14.52 -0.42 -3.53
C ILE A 25 -14.56 0.81 -4.44
N ALA A 26 -14.33 0.64 -5.75
CA ALA A 26 -14.40 1.75 -6.69
C ALA A 26 -15.79 2.41 -6.72
N ASN A 27 -16.85 1.61 -6.59
CA ASN A 27 -18.23 2.09 -6.55
C ASN A 27 -18.53 2.97 -5.32
N PHE A 28 -17.78 2.88 -4.23
CA PHE A 28 -17.93 3.82 -3.11
C PHE A 28 -17.63 5.28 -3.49
N PHE A 29 -16.77 5.47 -4.50
CA PHE A 29 -16.21 6.77 -4.84
C PHE A 29 -16.69 7.33 -6.18
N LEU A 30 -17.16 6.49 -7.10
CA LEU A 30 -17.53 6.87 -8.46
C LEU A 30 -19.04 7.07 -8.64
N ASP A 31 -19.40 7.94 -9.57
CA ASP A 31 -20.79 8.17 -9.99
C ASP A 31 -21.29 7.04 -10.90
N GLY A 32 -22.61 6.86 -10.95
CA GLY A 32 -23.24 5.81 -11.73
C GLY A 32 -22.92 5.92 -13.23
N GLY A 33 -22.59 4.80 -13.85
CA GLY A 33 -22.23 4.72 -15.27
C GLY A 33 -20.77 5.03 -15.57
N GLN A 34 -19.99 5.54 -14.61
CA GLN A 34 -18.55 5.71 -14.78
C GLN A 34 -17.89 4.33 -14.89
N THR A 35 -17.13 4.09 -15.97
CA THR A 35 -16.33 2.88 -16.14
C THR A 35 -15.33 2.74 -14.99
N ILE A 36 -15.24 1.56 -14.39
CA ILE A 36 -14.21 1.23 -13.40
C ILE A 36 -13.02 0.61 -14.13
N VAL A 37 -13.28 -0.40 -14.95
CA VAL A 37 -12.28 -1.13 -15.72
C VAL A 37 -12.97 -1.77 -16.91
N TYR A 38 -12.23 -2.01 -17.98
CA TYR A 38 -12.68 -2.95 -19.00
C TYR A 38 -11.59 -3.97 -19.33
N THR A 39 -12.01 -5.15 -19.76
CA THR A 39 -11.10 -6.21 -20.21
C THR A 39 -11.22 -6.39 -21.70
N GLU A 40 -10.10 -6.67 -22.35
CA GLU A 40 -10.04 -6.96 -23.78
C GLU A 40 -8.97 -8.01 -24.05
N GLY A 41 -9.33 -9.04 -24.82
CA GLY A 41 -8.45 -10.15 -25.13
C GLY A 41 -8.59 -10.59 -26.58
N LEU A 42 -7.60 -11.34 -27.08
CA LEU A 42 -7.56 -11.75 -28.49
C LEU A 42 -8.79 -12.59 -28.90
N ARG A 43 -9.26 -13.45 -27.99
CA ARG A 43 -10.43 -14.33 -28.17
C ARG A 43 -11.45 -14.18 -27.04
N SER A 44 -11.33 -13.10 -26.26
CA SER A 44 -12.23 -12.80 -25.15
C SER A 44 -12.93 -11.49 -25.46
N PRO A 45 -14.27 -11.47 -25.50
CA PRO A 45 -15.01 -10.27 -25.85
C PRO A 45 -14.73 -9.16 -24.85
N LYS A 46 -14.78 -7.92 -25.33
CA LYS A 46 -14.64 -6.75 -24.47
C LYS A 46 -15.73 -6.77 -23.41
N ARG A 47 -15.34 -6.64 -22.14
CA ARG A 47 -16.27 -6.54 -21.01
C ARG A 47 -15.98 -5.26 -20.24
N VAL A 48 -17.00 -4.45 -20.05
CA VAL A 48 -16.91 -3.16 -19.35
C VAL A 48 -17.61 -3.28 -18.01
N GLU A 49 -16.91 -2.96 -16.94
CA GLU A 49 -17.46 -2.88 -15.60
C GLU A 49 -17.65 -1.39 -15.25
N VAL A 50 -18.86 -1.03 -14.81
CA VAL A 50 -19.23 0.36 -14.48
C VAL A 50 -19.69 0.46 -13.04
N ALA A 51 -19.47 1.62 -12.43
CA ALA A 51 -20.02 1.93 -11.12
C ALA A 51 -21.55 2.01 -11.18
N THR A 52 -22.21 1.49 -10.16
CA THR A 52 -23.67 1.59 -9.99
C THR A 52 -24.07 2.97 -9.45
N GLY A 53 -23.13 3.69 -8.82
CA GLY A 53 -23.34 5.02 -8.25
C GLY A 53 -24.02 5.01 -6.89
N THR A 54 -24.15 3.84 -6.25
CA THR A 54 -24.75 3.66 -4.91
C THR A 54 -23.78 3.89 -3.76
N GLY A 55 -22.53 4.29 -4.05
CA GLY A 55 -21.50 4.55 -3.07
C GLY A 55 -21.79 5.69 -2.09
N PHE A 56 -21.21 5.60 -0.89
CA PHE A 56 -21.44 6.56 0.20
C PHE A 56 -20.50 7.77 0.20
N TYR A 57 -19.40 7.75 -0.57
CA TYR A 57 -18.40 8.83 -0.56
C TYR A 57 -18.00 9.27 -1.96
N LYS A 58 -18.98 9.65 -2.78
CA LYS A 58 -18.77 10.11 -4.16
C LYS A 58 -18.22 11.53 -4.27
N LYS A 59 -18.30 12.30 -3.19
CA LYS A 59 -17.80 13.69 -3.11
C LYS A 59 -16.94 13.88 -1.86
N GLY A 60 -16.06 14.88 -1.91
CA GLY A 60 -15.13 15.22 -0.84
C GLY A 60 -13.71 14.68 -1.07
N PRO A 61 -12.73 15.18 -0.31
CA PRO A 61 -11.32 14.84 -0.51
C PRO A 61 -11.04 13.34 -0.43
N LEU A 62 -10.36 12.82 -1.45
CA LEU A 62 -9.95 11.41 -1.53
C LEU A 62 -8.48 11.33 -1.93
N VAL A 63 -7.70 10.63 -1.12
CA VAL A 63 -6.32 10.26 -1.44
C VAL A 63 -6.21 8.75 -1.44
N VAL A 64 -5.55 8.18 -2.45
CA VAL A 64 -5.23 6.76 -2.52
C VAL A 64 -3.73 6.60 -2.41
N MET A 65 -3.27 5.84 -1.43
CA MET A 65 -1.84 5.56 -1.23
C MET A 65 -1.48 4.25 -1.91
N ILE A 66 -0.43 4.26 -2.73
CA ILE A 66 0.10 3.08 -3.42
C ILE A 66 1.61 3.00 -3.29
N ASP A 67 2.13 1.79 -3.48
CA ASP A 67 3.55 1.49 -3.54
C ASP A 67 3.84 0.48 -4.65
N GLU A 68 5.10 0.13 -4.83
CA GLU A 68 5.57 -0.85 -5.81
C GLU A 68 4.94 -2.25 -5.65
N ASN A 69 4.44 -2.59 -4.46
CA ASN A 69 3.80 -3.86 -4.15
C ASN A 69 2.27 -3.84 -4.38
N SER A 70 1.70 -2.67 -4.68
CA SER A 70 0.31 -2.51 -5.06
C SER A 70 0.09 -3.14 -6.44
N ALA A 71 -0.80 -4.12 -6.57
CA ALA A 71 -0.96 -4.87 -7.81
C ALA A 71 -2.41 -5.27 -8.13
N SER A 72 -2.69 -5.59 -9.40
CA SER A 72 -3.94 -6.20 -9.85
C SER A 72 -5.18 -5.40 -9.43
N ALA A 73 -6.06 -5.97 -8.60
CA ALA A 73 -7.27 -5.30 -8.09
C ALA A 73 -7.00 -3.92 -7.47
N SER A 74 -5.88 -3.75 -6.75
CA SER A 74 -5.50 -2.45 -6.18
C SER A 74 -5.25 -1.41 -7.28
N GLU A 75 -4.66 -1.84 -8.39
CA GLU A 75 -4.36 -0.96 -9.54
C GLU A 75 -5.62 -0.63 -10.34
N ILE A 76 -6.63 -1.51 -10.34
CA ILE A 76 -7.94 -1.22 -10.91
C ILE A 76 -8.61 -0.09 -10.13
N VAL A 77 -8.64 -0.17 -8.79
CA VAL A 77 -9.23 0.87 -7.94
C VAL A 77 -8.48 2.19 -8.10
N ALA A 78 -7.15 2.17 -7.96
CA ALA A 78 -6.32 3.37 -8.09
C ALA A 78 -6.42 3.99 -9.49
N GLY A 79 -6.39 3.17 -10.54
CA GLY A 79 -6.50 3.62 -11.93
C GLY A 79 -7.86 4.23 -12.25
N ALA A 80 -8.96 3.65 -11.76
CA ALA A 80 -10.29 4.21 -11.95
C ALA A 80 -10.44 5.57 -11.25
N ILE A 81 -9.99 5.66 -9.99
CA ILE A 81 -10.04 6.91 -9.21
C ILE A 81 -9.18 8.00 -9.87
N GLN A 82 -7.98 7.64 -10.35
CA GLN A 82 -7.08 8.58 -11.02
C GLN A 82 -7.66 9.07 -12.35
N ASP A 83 -8.16 8.16 -13.18
CA ASP A 83 -8.65 8.48 -14.53
C ASP A 83 -9.92 9.33 -14.50
N TRP A 84 -10.77 9.19 -13.49
CA TRP A 84 -11.93 10.06 -13.30
C TRP A 84 -11.62 11.38 -12.56
N ASP A 85 -10.36 11.62 -12.21
CA ASP A 85 -9.95 12.72 -11.33
C ASP A 85 -10.76 12.77 -10.02
N ARG A 86 -11.19 11.59 -9.55
CA ARG A 86 -12.00 11.47 -8.33
C ARG A 86 -11.14 11.64 -7.09
N GLY A 87 -9.87 11.23 -7.13
CA GLY A 87 -8.96 11.36 -6.00
C GLY A 87 -7.52 11.46 -6.47
N THR A 88 -6.62 11.81 -5.55
CA THR A 88 -5.18 11.93 -5.83
C THR A 88 -4.46 10.65 -5.43
N ILE A 89 -3.61 10.15 -6.31
CA ILE A 89 -2.76 9.00 -6.05
C ILE A 89 -1.41 9.47 -5.49
N VAL A 90 -1.03 8.94 -4.33
CA VAL A 90 0.19 9.34 -3.60
C VAL A 90 1.05 8.12 -3.31
N GLY A 91 2.37 8.25 -3.42
CA GLY A 91 3.32 7.20 -3.05
C GLY A 91 4.28 6.86 -4.19
N ARG A 92 4.36 5.59 -4.57
CA ARG A 92 5.26 5.11 -5.64
C ARG A 92 4.51 4.36 -6.72
N ARG A 93 5.14 4.23 -7.88
CA ARG A 93 4.57 3.52 -9.03
C ARG A 93 4.25 2.07 -8.65
N SER A 94 3.05 1.62 -8.95
CA SER A 94 2.58 0.27 -8.63
C SER A 94 3.26 -0.85 -9.44
N PHE A 95 2.91 -2.11 -9.20
CA PHE A 95 3.61 -3.26 -9.79
C PHE A 95 3.45 -3.38 -11.31
N GLY A 96 2.25 -3.10 -11.84
CA GLY A 96 1.89 -3.25 -13.25
C GLY A 96 1.38 -4.62 -13.64
N LYS A 97 0.50 -5.22 -12.84
CA LYS A 97 -0.15 -6.50 -13.15
C LYS A 97 -1.56 -6.28 -13.70
N GLY A 98 -1.63 -6.05 -15.01
CA GLY A 98 -2.86 -5.84 -15.79
C GLY A 98 -3.36 -7.08 -16.55
N LEU A 99 -3.10 -8.31 -16.09
CA LEU A 99 -3.52 -9.54 -16.78
C LEU A 99 -4.76 -10.19 -16.15
N VAL A 100 -5.70 -10.61 -16.98
CA VAL A 100 -6.84 -11.46 -16.62
C VAL A 100 -6.43 -12.91 -16.81
N GLN A 101 -6.49 -13.71 -15.75
CA GLN A 101 -6.19 -15.14 -15.79
C GLN A 101 -7.44 -15.96 -15.47
N GLN A 102 -7.72 -16.95 -16.32
CA GLN A 102 -8.80 -17.90 -16.16
C GLN A 102 -8.23 -19.27 -15.78
N MET A 103 -8.88 -19.96 -14.85
CA MET A 103 -8.57 -21.34 -14.49
C MET A 103 -9.40 -22.27 -15.37
N LEU A 104 -8.75 -23.13 -16.12
CA LEU A 104 -9.37 -24.14 -16.98
C LEU A 104 -9.10 -25.52 -16.36
N PRO A 105 -10.13 -26.22 -15.86
CA PRO A 105 -9.94 -27.55 -15.30
C PRO A 105 -9.53 -28.55 -16.40
N LEU A 106 -8.67 -29.50 -16.02
CA LEU A 106 -8.24 -30.61 -16.86
C LEU A 106 -8.86 -31.92 -16.35
N ASN A 107 -8.90 -32.93 -17.21
CA ASN A 107 -9.58 -34.21 -16.92
C ASN A 107 -8.95 -35.01 -15.78
N ASP A 108 -7.68 -34.76 -15.47
CA ASP A 108 -6.94 -35.38 -14.36
C ASP A 108 -7.11 -34.66 -13.02
N GLY A 109 -7.99 -33.65 -12.96
CA GLY A 109 -8.23 -32.82 -11.77
C GLY A 109 -7.25 -31.66 -11.60
N SER A 110 -6.24 -31.54 -12.46
CA SER A 110 -5.35 -30.37 -12.49
C SER A 110 -6.05 -29.16 -13.14
N GLN A 111 -5.40 -28.00 -13.09
CA GLN A 111 -5.94 -26.76 -13.66
C GLN A 111 -4.87 -26.00 -14.44
N LEU A 112 -5.22 -25.56 -15.65
CA LEU A 112 -4.44 -24.64 -16.46
C LEU A 112 -4.84 -23.20 -16.13
N ARG A 113 -3.89 -22.40 -15.66
CA ARG A 113 -4.08 -20.95 -15.46
C ARG A 113 -3.65 -20.21 -16.72
N LEU A 114 -4.63 -19.82 -17.54
CA LEU A 114 -4.39 -19.17 -18.83
C LEU A 114 -4.66 -17.67 -18.75
N THR A 115 -3.73 -16.85 -19.22
CA THR A 115 -3.98 -15.42 -19.43
C THR A 115 -4.83 -15.23 -20.69
N VAL A 116 -6.02 -14.65 -20.54
CA VAL A 116 -7.02 -14.55 -21.62
C VAL A 116 -7.26 -13.11 -22.10
N ALA A 117 -7.01 -12.12 -21.24
CA ALA A 117 -7.27 -10.71 -21.54
C ALA A 117 -6.34 -9.78 -20.74
N ARG A 118 -6.37 -8.50 -21.09
CA ARG A 118 -5.72 -7.41 -20.35
C ARG A 118 -6.78 -6.50 -19.74
N TYR A 119 -6.46 -5.93 -18.58
CA TYR A 119 -7.23 -4.84 -18.00
C TYR A 119 -6.82 -3.51 -18.64
N HIS A 120 -7.82 -2.66 -18.87
CA HIS A 120 -7.67 -1.28 -19.26
C HIS A 120 -8.38 -0.41 -18.25
N THR A 121 -7.73 0.69 -17.84
CA THR A 121 -8.36 1.70 -17.00
C THR A 121 -9.34 2.55 -17.84
N PRO A 122 -10.15 3.44 -17.23
CA PRO A 122 -11.17 4.20 -17.95
C PRO A 122 -10.64 5.09 -19.09
N SER A 123 -9.42 5.62 -18.98
CA SER A 123 -8.73 6.37 -20.05
C SER A 123 -8.21 5.49 -21.20
N GLY A 124 -8.36 4.17 -21.09
CA GLY A 124 -8.00 3.19 -22.12
C GLY A 124 -6.58 2.63 -22.02
N ARG A 125 -5.79 3.08 -21.03
CA ARG A 125 -4.43 2.62 -20.84
C ARG A 125 -4.36 1.20 -20.28
N VAL A 126 -3.47 0.41 -20.87
CA VAL A 126 -3.04 -0.88 -20.33
C VAL A 126 -1.94 -0.61 -19.31
N ILE A 127 -2.14 -1.03 -18.07
CA ILE A 127 -1.14 -0.86 -17.00
C ILE A 127 -0.17 -2.04 -16.90
N GLN A 128 -0.33 -3.08 -17.73
CA GLN A 128 0.54 -4.25 -17.70
C GLN A 128 1.99 -3.87 -18.03
N SER A 129 2.91 -4.20 -17.12
CA SER A 129 4.35 -4.08 -17.34
C SER A 129 4.80 -4.96 -18.51
N PRO A 130 5.78 -4.54 -19.31
CA PRO A 130 6.27 -5.32 -20.44
C PRO A 130 6.72 -6.71 -20.00
N TYR A 131 6.38 -7.71 -20.80
CA TYR A 131 6.81 -9.09 -20.58
C TYR A 131 7.03 -9.77 -21.93
N LYS A 132 7.91 -10.77 -21.94
CA LYS A 132 8.19 -11.59 -23.11
C LYS A 132 7.86 -13.05 -22.82
N ALA A 133 7.24 -13.73 -23.78
CA ALA A 133 6.88 -15.13 -23.65
C ALA A 133 8.15 -15.98 -23.41
N GLY A 134 8.08 -16.91 -22.46
CA GLY A 134 9.22 -17.72 -22.04
C GLY A 134 10.20 -17.03 -21.08
N GLU A 135 9.98 -15.76 -20.73
CA GLU A 135 10.90 -14.97 -19.88
C GLU A 135 10.22 -14.48 -18.59
N ALA A 136 9.49 -15.38 -17.91
CA ALA A 136 8.79 -15.03 -16.67
C ALA A 136 9.74 -14.50 -15.58
N ASP A 137 10.95 -15.05 -15.48
CA ASP A 137 11.95 -14.59 -14.52
C ASP A 137 12.35 -13.13 -14.78
N ASN A 138 12.46 -12.71 -16.04
CA ASN A 138 12.81 -11.34 -16.39
C ASN A 138 11.69 -10.37 -15.99
N TYR A 139 10.43 -10.80 -16.12
CA TYR A 139 9.28 -10.01 -15.66
C TYR A 139 9.34 -9.71 -14.16
N TYR A 140 9.64 -10.72 -13.34
CA TYR A 140 9.78 -10.51 -11.89
C TYR A 140 11.08 -9.82 -11.50
N LYS A 141 12.19 -10.06 -12.22
CA LYS A 141 13.46 -9.33 -12.02
C LYS A 141 13.35 -7.86 -12.35
N ALA A 142 12.51 -7.47 -13.31
CA ALA A 142 12.28 -6.06 -13.63
C ALA A 142 11.83 -5.25 -12.41
N PHE A 143 11.11 -5.87 -11.47
CA PHE A 143 10.79 -5.25 -10.18
C PHE A 143 12.05 -4.92 -9.36
N LEU A 144 13.03 -5.84 -9.29
CA LEU A 144 14.31 -5.60 -8.59
C LEU A 144 15.16 -4.56 -9.32
N GLU A 145 15.10 -4.50 -10.65
CA GLU A 145 15.83 -3.49 -11.41
C GLU A 145 15.29 -2.06 -11.17
N ARG A 146 13.99 -1.91 -10.85
CA ARG A 146 13.42 -0.62 -10.41
C ARG A 146 14.04 -0.13 -9.11
N TYR A 147 14.34 -1.04 -8.17
CA TYR A 147 15.10 -0.71 -6.96
C TYR A 147 16.52 -0.25 -7.30
N LYS A 148 17.25 -1.02 -8.11
CA LYS A 148 18.65 -0.73 -8.48
C LYS A 148 18.82 0.54 -9.31
N SER A 149 17.85 0.85 -10.16
CA SER A 149 17.87 2.05 -11.02
C SER A 149 17.55 3.35 -10.28
N GLY A 150 17.20 3.28 -8.98
CA GLY A 150 16.86 4.44 -8.19
C GLY A 150 15.39 4.87 -8.30
N GLU A 151 14.54 4.12 -9.03
CA GLU A 151 13.15 4.50 -9.31
C GLU A 151 12.33 4.73 -8.02
N LEU A 152 12.60 3.94 -6.97
CA LEU A 152 11.89 4.06 -5.71
C LEU A 152 12.32 5.30 -4.90
N PHE A 153 13.46 5.91 -5.24
CA PHE A 153 14.10 6.99 -4.48
C PHE A 153 14.04 8.33 -5.21
N ASN A 154 13.95 8.33 -6.54
CA ASN A 154 13.94 9.55 -7.34
C ASN A 154 12.89 9.49 -8.46
N ARG A 155 12.01 10.50 -8.53
CA ARG A 155 11.01 10.65 -9.59
C ARG A 155 11.64 10.79 -10.97
N ASP A 156 12.79 11.46 -11.06
CA ASP A 156 13.47 11.73 -12.34
C ASP A 156 14.11 10.47 -12.94
N SER A 157 14.24 9.40 -12.17
CA SER A 157 14.63 8.07 -12.66
C SER A 157 13.48 7.36 -13.41
N ILE A 158 12.27 7.92 -13.43
CA ILE A 158 11.10 7.36 -14.10
C ILE A 158 10.91 8.02 -15.46
N SER A 159 11.05 7.25 -16.53
CA SER A 159 10.77 7.70 -17.90
C SER A 159 9.75 6.79 -18.58
N PHE A 160 8.75 7.40 -19.20
CA PHE A 160 7.75 6.72 -20.03
C PHE A 160 7.83 7.24 -21.46
N PRO A 161 7.85 6.35 -22.48
CA PRO A 161 7.64 6.72 -23.87
C PRO A 161 6.37 7.56 -24.07
N ASP A 162 6.41 8.49 -25.02
CA ASP A 162 5.26 9.34 -25.36
C ASP A 162 4.03 8.52 -25.80
N SER A 163 4.25 7.36 -26.42
CA SER A 163 3.19 6.42 -26.82
C SER A 163 2.39 5.85 -25.64
N LEU A 164 2.89 5.99 -24.41
CA LEU A 164 2.22 5.56 -23.20
C LEU A 164 1.56 6.71 -22.44
N LYS A 165 1.52 7.93 -22.99
CA LYS A 165 0.80 9.06 -22.40
C LYS A 165 -0.69 8.99 -22.74
N TYR A 166 -1.50 9.09 -21.71
CA TYR A 166 -2.95 9.17 -21.76
C TYR A 166 -3.42 10.40 -20.99
N LYS A 167 -4.72 10.65 -21.00
CA LYS A 167 -5.36 11.78 -20.33
C LYS A 167 -6.45 11.29 -19.39
N THR A 168 -6.51 11.88 -18.20
CA THR A 168 -7.68 11.70 -17.33
C THR A 168 -8.92 12.28 -18.01
N LEU A 169 -10.08 11.73 -17.66
CA LEU A 169 -11.35 11.95 -18.36
C LEU A 169 -12.00 13.30 -18.04
N VAL A 170 -11.64 13.91 -16.90
CA VAL A 170 -12.29 15.14 -16.42
C VAL A 170 -11.34 16.35 -16.55
N LYS A 171 -10.18 16.29 -15.90
CA LYS A 171 -9.21 17.40 -15.84
C LYS A 171 -8.15 17.33 -16.95
N GLY A 172 -8.10 16.26 -17.75
CA GLY A 172 -7.12 16.12 -18.85
C GLY A 172 -5.67 16.06 -18.38
N ARG A 173 -5.41 15.57 -17.17
CA ARG A 173 -4.05 15.42 -16.63
C ARG A 173 -3.34 14.29 -17.36
N THR A 174 -2.04 14.43 -17.57
CA THR A 174 -1.25 13.35 -18.18
C THR A 174 -1.12 12.19 -17.20
N VAL A 175 -1.49 11.00 -17.66
CA VAL A 175 -1.31 9.72 -16.95
C VAL A 175 -0.63 8.72 -17.87
N TYR A 176 -0.09 7.63 -17.32
CA TYR A 176 0.79 6.72 -18.06
C TYR A 176 0.32 5.27 -18.03
N GLY A 177 0.45 4.56 -19.15
CA GLY A 177 0.32 3.11 -19.23
C GLY A 177 1.66 2.37 -19.13
N GLY A 178 1.64 1.05 -19.35
CA GLY A 178 2.83 0.24 -19.59
C GLY A 178 3.69 -0.10 -18.37
N GLY A 179 3.13 -0.04 -17.16
CA GLY A 179 3.70 -0.78 -16.03
C GLY A 179 3.27 -0.23 -14.69
N GLY A 180 1.98 -0.26 -14.43
CA GLY A 180 1.39 0.18 -13.18
C GLY A 180 0.86 1.60 -13.24
N ILE A 181 0.18 1.97 -12.16
CA ILE A 181 -0.29 3.31 -11.85
C ILE A 181 0.89 4.13 -11.36
N MET A 182 1.25 5.15 -12.14
CA MET A 182 2.16 6.20 -11.70
C MET A 182 1.40 7.15 -10.74
N PRO A 183 1.89 7.41 -9.52
CA PRO A 183 1.22 8.33 -8.60
C PRO A 183 1.25 9.76 -9.13
N ASP A 184 0.23 10.53 -8.76
CA ASP A 184 0.18 11.96 -9.03
C ASP A 184 1.27 12.67 -8.23
N ILE A 185 1.38 12.33 -6.94
CA ILE A 185 2.42 12.82 -6.03
C ILE A 185 3.34 11.67 -5.66
N PHE A 186 4.60 11.78 -6.11
CA PHE A 186 5.63 10.81 -5.78
C PHE A 186 6.17 11.06 -4.38
N VAL A 187 6.26 10.00 -3.57
CA VAL A 187 6.91 10.01 -2.25
C VAL A 187 8.02 8.96 -2.27
N PRO A 188 9.29 9.35 -2.15
CA PRO A 188 10.41 8.42 -2.23
C PRO A 188 10.37 7.42 -1.07
N ALA A 189 10.95 6.24 -1.30
CA ALA A 189 11.25 5.31 -0.22
C ALA A 189 12.38 5.89 0.65
N ASP A 190 12.18 5.91 1.97
CA ASP A 190 13.23 6.26 2.93
C ASP A 190 13.72 4.99 3.62
N THR A 191 14.89 4.51 3.19
CA THR A 191 15.56 3.37 3.80
C THR A 191 16.70 3.79 4.73
N SER A 192 16.90 5.09 4.96
CA SER A 192 18.03 5.60 5.76
C SER A 192 17.98 5.14 7.22
N LYS A 193 16.76 4.87 7.72
CA LYS A 193 16.50 4.37 9.07
C LYS A 193 16.43 2.85 9.17
N TYR A 194 16.61 2.11 8.07
CA TYR A 194 16.46 0.65 8.04
C TYR A 194 17.83 -0.05 8.06
N SER A 195 18.18 -0.62 9.20
CA SER A 195 19.37 -1.45 9.36
C SER A 195 19.09 -2.94 9.15
N ASP A 196 20.15 -3.72 8.92
CA ASP A 196 20.07 -5.19 8.90
C ASP A 196 19.65 -5.75 10.27
N TYR A 197 20.09 -5.11 11.36
CA TYR A 197 19.70 -5.50 12.72
C TYR A 197 18.18 -5.41 12.89
N TYR A 198 17.60 -4.25 12.56
CA TYR A 198 16.16 -4.03 12.62
C TYR A 198 15.39 -4.95 11.66
N SER A 199 15.89 -5.12 10.43
CA SER A 199 15.29 -6.06 9.47
C SER A 199 15.24 -7.49 10.03
N ASN A 200 16.29 -7.93 10.73
CA ASN A 200 16.32 -9.23 11.39
C ASN A 200 15.39 -9.31 12.62
N LEU A 201 15.26 -8.24 13.41
CA LEU A 201 14.28 -8.17 14.51
C LEU A 201 12.85 -8.44 14.00
N ILE A 202 12.49 -7.87 12.85
CA ILE A 202 11.18 -8.06 12.22
C ILE A 202 11.06 -9.45 11.58
N ARG A 203 12.00 -9.83 10.70
CA ARG A 203 11.93 -11.09 9.94
C ARG A 203 11.95 -12.33 10.82
N LYS A 204 12.68 -12.30 11.93
CA LYS A 204 12.73 -13.40 12.91
C LYS A 204 11.56 -13.36 13.91
N GLY A 205 10.65 -12.38 13.80
CA GLY A 205 9.50 -12.22 14.71
C GLY A 205 9.85 -11.75 16.13
N ILE A 206 11.13 -11.44 16.41
CA ILE A 206 11.63 -11.13 17.76
C ILE A 206 10.90 -9.93 18.36
N LEU A 207 10.71 -8.87 17.57
CA LEU A 207 10.05 -7.65 18.05
C LEU A 207 8.58 -7.90 18.41
N ASN A 208 7.85 -8.65 17.56
CA ASN A 208 6.46 -9.03 17.83
C ASN A 208 6.34 -9.96 19.04
N ASP A 209 7.21 -10.98 19.13
CA ASP A 209 7.24 -11.92 20.26
C ASP A 209 7.49 -11.18 21.58
N PHE A 210 8.50 -10.30 21.60
CA PHE A 210 8.86 -9.49 22.76
C PHE A 210 7.69 -8.61 23.21
N MET A 211 7.12 -7.84 22.28
CA MET A 211 6.01 -6.93 22.61
C MET A 211 4.71 -7.65 22.96
N SER A 212 4.47 -8.84 22.42
CA SER A 212 3.33 -9.67 22.82
C SER A 212 3.49 -10.11 24.28
N GLY A 213 4.66 -10.64 24.65
CA GLY A 213 4.94 -11.03 26.03
C GLY A 213 4.95 -9.85 27.01
N LEU A 214 5.51 -8.71 26.61
CA LEU A 214 5.47 -7.47 27.41
C LEU A 214 4.03 -6.96 27.56
N GLY A 215 3.27 -6.98 26.46
CA GLY A 215 1.87 -6.58 26.44
C GLY A 215 1.00 -7.44 27.35
N ASP A 216 1.15 -8.77 27.32
CA ASP A 216 0.36 -9.67 28.15
C ASP A 216 0.64 -9.49 29.64
N LYS A 217 1.90 -9.27 30.03
CA LYS A 217 2.27 -8.98 31.42
C LYS A 217 1.67 -7.66 31.92
N ASN A 218 1.61 -6.64 31.06
CA ASN A 218 1.22 -5.28 31.45
C ASN A 218 -0.23 -4.92 31.05
N ARG A 219 -0.98 -5.83 30.41
CA ARG A 219 -2.29 -5.55 29.82
C ARG A 219 -3.25 -4.89 30.80
N VAL A 220 -3.32 -5.43 32.02
CA VAL A 220 -4.23 -4.93 33.07
C VAL A 220 -3.82 -3.52 33.50
N GLU A 221 -2.53 -3.28 33.74
CA GLU A 221 -2.01 -1.97 34.15
C GLU A 221 -2.19 -0.92 33.04
N TRP A 222 -1.78 -1.23 31.81
CA TRP A 222 -1.90 -0.29 30.68
C TRP A 222 -3.36 0.06 30.38
N SER A 223 -4.27 -0.93 30.43
CA SER A 223 -5.70 -0.69 30.25
C SER A 223 -6.34 0.06 31.43
N ALA A 224 -5.80 -0.11 32.63
CA ALA A 224 -6.20 0.66 33.80
C ALA A 224 -5.75 2.12 33.68
N LYS A 225 -4.52 2.37 33.23
CA LYS A 225 -3.89 3.70 33.14
C LYS A 225 -4.36 4.52 31.95
N TYR A 226 -4.40 3.93 30.75
CA TYR A 226 -4.71 4.65 29.51
C TYR A 226 -6.15 4.36 29.07
N LYS A 227 -7.09 5.21 29.48
CA LYS A 227 -8.52 5.01 29.21
C LYS A 227 -8.93 5.34 27.77
N THR A 228 -8.17 6.22 27.13
CA THR A 228 -8.42 6.62 25.75
C THR A 228 -7.13 6.53 24.93
N PHE A 229 -7.27 6.31 23.63
CA PHE A 229 -6.11 6.31 22.74
C PHE A 229 -5.39 7.66 22.75
N ALA A 230 -6.10 8.79 22.81
CA ALA A 230 -5.49 10.12 22.84
C ALA A 230 -4.60 10.30 24.08
N GLN A 231 -5.02 9.78 25.24
CA GLN A 231 -4.19 9.76 26.44
C GLN A 231 -2.95 8.87 26.24
N PHE A 232 -3.12 7.65 25.73
CA PHE A 232 -2.02 6.73 25.44
C PHE A 232 -0.98 7.36 24.49
N GLU A 233 -1.43 7.93 23.38
CA GLU A 233 -0.59 8.56 22.37
C GLU A 233 0.28 9.67 22.99
N LYS A 234 -0.34 10.50 23.84
CA LYS A 234 0.33 11.61 24.53
C LYS A 234 1.28 11.16 25.63
N GLU A 235 0.96 10.12 26.40
CA GLU A 235 1.65 9.78 27.65
C GLU A 235 2.53 8.53 27.59
N PHE A 236 2.17 7.52 26.80
CA PHE A 236 2.93 6.27 26.72
C PHE A 236 4.24 6.47 25.97
N ARG A 237 5.35 6.02 26.55
CA ARG A 237 6.68 6.06 25.97
C ARG A 237 7.37 4.71 26.16
N ILE A 238 8.18 4.33 25.17
CA ILE A 238 9.13 3.22 25.32
C ILE A 238 10.33 3.79 26.06
N ASP A 239 10.62 3.25 27.24
CA ASP A 239 11.76 3.66 28.04
C ASP A 239 13.02 2.85 27.72
N ASP A 240 14.17 3.30 28.23
CA ASP A 240 15.46 2.66 28.01
C ASP A 240 15.51 1.22 28.57
N GLN A 241 14.70 0.91 29.59
CA GLN A 241 14.66 -0.44 30.16
C GLN A 241 13.96 -1.40 29.19
N MET A 242 12.84 -1.00 28.59
CA MET A 242 12.16 -1.78 27.55
C MET A 242 13.06 -2.04 26.35
N LEU A 243 13.89 -1.06 25.96
CA LEU A 243 14.87 -1.22 24.88
C LEU A 243 15.98 -2.21 25.25
N LYS A 244 16.54 -2.11 26.46
CA LYS A 244 17.53 -3.08 26.96
C LYS A 244 16.96 -4.50 27.04
N ASP A 245 15.73 -4.63 27.50
CA ASP A 245 15.03 -5.91 27.60
C ASP A 245 14.78 -6.52 26.21
N LEU A 246 14.45 -5.70 25.19
CA LEU A 246 14.36 -6.14 23.80
C LEU A 246 15.70 -6.69 23.30
N VAL A 247 16.81 -6.00 23.56
CA VAL A 247 18.15 -6.44 23.17
C VAL A 247 18.49 -7.79 23.83
N SER A 248 18.32 -7.89 25.15
CA SER A 248 18.53 -9.16 25.87
C SER A 248 17.62 -10.29 25.37
N PHE A 249 16.39 -9.97 24.95
CA PHE A 249 15.48 -10.94 24.34
C PHE A 249 15.95 -11.38 22.94
N ALA A 250 16.47 -10.47 22.13
CA ALA A 250 17.01 -10.74 20.81
C ALA A 250 18.26 -11.64 20.88
N GLU A 251 19.16 -11.40 21.84
CA GLU A 251 20.34 -12.23 22.07
C GLU A 251 19.97 -13.68 22.41
N LYS A 252 18.96 -13.87 23.28
CA LYS A 252 18.40 -15.20 23.59
C LYS A 252 17.80 -15.91 22.38
N LYS A 253 17.38 -15.16 21.36
CA LYS A 253 16.88 -15.65 20.06
C LYS A 253 17.98 -15.73 19.00
N SER A 254 19.25 -15.73 19.42
CA SER A 254 20.44 -15.82 18.55
C SER A 254 20.51 -14.68 17.53
N LEU A 255 20.17 -13.46 17.96
CA LEU A 255 20.45 -12.23 17.25
C LEU A 255 21.32 -11.33 18.14
N PRO A 256 22.66 -11.39 18.02
CA PRO A 256 23.56 -10.54 18.81
C PRO A 256 23.32 -9.06 18.48
N LEU A 257 23.54 -8.18 19.46
CA LEU A 257 23.42 -6.74 19.25
C LEU A 257 24.40 -6.25 18.18
N ASP A 258 23.88 -5.57 17.17
CA ASP A 258 24.63 -4.67 16.31
C ASP A 258 24.31 -3.25 16.76
N GLU A 259 25.21 -2.63 17.54
CA GLU A 259 25.00 -1.30 18.14
C GLU A 259 24.73 -0.24 17.07
N LYS A 260 25.46 -0.27 15.96
CA LYS A 260 25.30 0.69 14.87
C LYS A 260 23.94 0.50 14.19
N GLY A 261 23.57 -0.74 13.89
CA GLY A 261 22.27 -1.06 13.31
C GLY A 261 21.10 -0.70 14.24
N PHE A 262 21.25 -0.96 15.54
CA PHE A 262 20.27 -0.57 16.55
C PHE A 262 20.09 0.94 16.60
N GLU A 263 21.18 1.72 16.71
CA GLU A 263 21.11 3.18 16.78
C GLU A 263 20.54 3.78 15.49
N THR A 264 20.92 3.26 14.33
CA THR A 264 20.39 3.69 13.01
C THR A 264 18.86 3.55 12.93
N SER A 265 18.30 2.51 13.55
CA SER A 265 16.88 2.16 13.47
C SER A 265 16.10 2.39 14.76
N LYS A 266 16.71 3.06 15.75
CA LYS A 266 16.16 3.19 17.10
C LYS A 266 14.77 3.83 17.09
N ASP A 267 14.59 4.88 16.31
CA ASP A 267 13.30 5.57 16.19
C ASP A 267 12.22 4.65 15.61
N GLU A 268 12.54 3.87 14.57
CA GLU A 268 11.60 2.93 13.96
C GLU A 268 11.24 1.77 14.92
N ILE A 269 12.23 1.27 15.65
CA ILE A 269 12.02 0.26 16.69
C ILE A 269 11.06 0.80 17.76
N VAL A 270 11.29 2.02 18.25
CA VAL A 270 10.45 2.68 19.26
C VAL A 270 9.02 2.87 18.76
N VAL A 271 8.85 3.33 17.51
CA VAL A 271 7.52 3.54 16.90
C VAL A 271 6.75 2.23 16.80
N ILE A 272 7.38 1.14 16.32
CA ILE A 272 6.70 -0.16 16.24
C ILE A 272 6.37 -0.70 17.63
N MET A 273 7.29 -0.59 18.59
CA MET A 273 7.02 -1.01 19.97
C MET A 273 5.83 -0.24 20.56
N LYS A 274 5.77 1.09 20.39
CA LYS A 274 4.63 1.91 20.80
C LYS A 274 3.34 1.48 20.11
N ALA A 275 3.37 1.19 18.80
CA ALA A 275 2.22 0.74 18.04
C ALA A 275 1.71 -0.64 18.51
N LEU A 276 2.61 -1.58 18.82
CA LEU A 276 2.26 -2.89 19.36
C LEU A 276 1.70 -2.79 20.77
N ALA A 277 2.23 -1.90 21.61
CA ALA A 277 1.62 -1.59 22.90
C ALA A 277 0.21 -0.99 22.75
N ALA A 278 0.01 -0.07 21.79
CA ALA A 278 -1.30 0.48 21.48
C ALA A 278 -2.29 -0.60 21.03
N ARG A 279 -1.82 -1.56 20.22
CA ARG A 279 -2.60 -2.72 19.79
C ARG A 279 -3.09 -3.56 20.96
N THR A 280 -2.23 -3.79 21.96
CA THR A 280 -2.57 -4.56 23.16
C THR A 280 -3.73 -3.94 23.94
N VAL A 281 -3.77 -2.61 24.02
CA VAL A 281 -4.78 -1.88 24.81
C VAL A 281 -6.06 -1.60 24.02
N PHE A 282 -5.95 -1.16 22.75
CA PHE A 282 -7.06 -0.61 21.97
C PHE A 282 -7.38 -1.40 20.69
N GLY A 283 -6.66 -2.49 20.42
CA GLY A 283 -6.85 -3.32 19.23
C GLY A 283 -6.11 -2.79 17.99
N SER A 284 -6.27 -3.51 16.88
CA SER A 284 -5.44 -3.32 15.69
C SER A 284 -5.58 -1.96 15.01
N SER A 285 -6.70 -1.25 15.17
CA SER A 285 -6.86 0.09 14.59
C SER A 285 -5.90 1.10 15.23
N ALA A 286 -5.63 0.97 16.53
CA ALA A 286 -4.70 1.83 17.25
C ALA A 286 -3.24 1.64 16.84
N TYR A 287 -2.86 0.42 16.44
CA TYR A 287 -1.55 0.15 15.85
C TYR A 287 -1.28 1.07 14.66
N TYR A 288 -2.20 1.05 13.69
CA TYR A 288 -2.05 1.84 12.46
C TYR A 288 -2.11 3.35 12.73
N ARG A 289 -2.88 3.79 13.73
CA ARG A 289 -2.88 5.21 14.13
C ARG A 289 -1.50 5.68 14.59
N VAL A 290 -0.75 4.85 15.32
CA VAL A 290 0.62 5.19 15.75
C VAL A 290 1.58 5.14 14.57
N ILE A 291 1.61 4.03 13.81
CA ILE A 291 2.52 3.88 12.66
C ILE A 291 2.36 5.02 11.66
N ASN A 292 1.11 5.32 11.28
CA ASN A 292 0.82 6.33 10.27
C ASN A 292 1.16 7.74 10.74
N ALA A 293 0.99 8.06 12.03
CA ALA A 293 1.25 9.40 12.55
C ALA A 293 2.76 9.68 12.71
N GLU A 294 3.54 8.70 13.17
CA GLU A 294 4.90 8.94 13.66
C GLU A 294 5.96 8.77 12.56
N SER A 295 5.88 7.72 11.73
CA SER A 295 6.96 7.36 10.80
C SER A 295 6.59 7.33 9.30
N ASP A 296 5.34 7.62 8.95
CA ASP A 296 4.87 7.44 7.57
C ASP A 296 4.77 8.75 6.77
N GLU A 297 5.81 9.06 6.01
CA GLU A 297 5.86 10.24 5.14
C GLU A 297 4.79 10.23 4.03
N THR A 298 4.39 9.05 3.54
CA THR A 298 3.32 8.96 2.54
C THR A 298 1.98 9.32 3.16
N PHE A 299 1.71 8.84 4.38
CA PHE A 299 0.51 9.20 5.13
C PHE A 299 0.50 10.68 5.51
N LYS A 300 1.62 11.24 5.98
CA LYS A 300 1.73 12.68 6.28
C LYS A 300 1.39 13.52 5.05
N LYS A 301 1.91 13.15 3.87
CA LYS A 301 1.58 13.83 2.62
C LYS A 301 0.10 13.67 2.26
N ALA A 302 -0.46 12.48 2.41
CA ALA A 302 -1.88 12.26 2.18
C ALA A 302 -2.75 13.12 3.11
N LEU A 303 -2.40 13.22 4.39
CA LEU A 303 -3.13 14.03 5.37
C LEU A 303 -3.03 15.54 5.08
N GLU A 304 -1.86 16.02 4.65
CA GLU A 304 -1.69 17.40 4.17
C GLU A 304 -2.64 17.73 3.02
N LEU A 305 -2.79 16.82 2.05
CA LEU A 305 -3.72 17.01 0.91
C LEU A 305 -5.18 17.01 1.34
N ILE A 306 -5.56 16.16 2.30
CA ILE A 306 -6.92 16.16 2.85
C ILE A 306 -7.22 17.49 3.55
N ASN A 307 -6.25 18.05 4.28
CA ASN A 307 -6.46 19.25 5.09
C ASN A 307 -6.32 20.56 4.29
N SER A 308 -5.47 20.61 3.28
CA SER A 308 -5.18 21.83 2.48
C SER A 308 -6.29 22.25 1.52
N SER A 309 -7.31 21.41 1.29
CA SER A 309 -8.53 21.75 0.56
C SER A 309 -8.28 22.47 -0.79
N GLY A 310 -7.70 21.74 -1.74
CA GLY A 310 -7.64 22.12 -3.17
C GLY A 310 -7.83 20.95 -4.15
N LEU A 311 -8.32 19.79 -3.67
CA LEU A 311 -8.52 18.58 -4.48
C LEU A 311 -9.85 18.58 -5.26
#